data_AF-A0A660NNH4-F1
#
_entry.id   AF-A0A660NNH4-F1
#
_cell.length_a   1.000
_cell.length_b   1.000
_cell.length_c   1.000
_cell.angle_alpha   90.00
_cell.angle_beta   90.00
_cell.angle_gamma   90.00
#
_symmetry.space_group_name_H-M   'P 1'
#
loop_
_entity.id
_entity.type
_entity.pdbx_description
1 polymer ?
#
loop_
_entity_poly.entity_id
_entity_poly.type
_entity_poly.pdbx_seq_one_letter_code
_entity_poly.pdbx_strand_id
1 'polypeptide(L)'
;MGYLRPRFEAFQRLVASKAIDVKLYLGSEVSLQPESLKLLSEGQIPFVGGWDGMKVMLLDFPDARIPPNAIGAVRYLVRQGVLPMVAHPERNEAVMRKVDALEPFVEEGCLFQLTAAAVIGEFGRRAFRTAQAILERGWDSVVASDAHDTHLRPSRMREAFKFLKAHYGRQTAERLMVQGPERLLAERAMLRLDGGWLLAH
;
A
#
# COMPACT_ATOMS: atom_id res chain seq x y z
N MET A 1 18.07 -2.16 8.33
CA MET A 1 17.33 -3.40 7.95
C MET A 1 17.61 -4.63 8.83
N GLY A 2 18.52 -4.58 9.83
CA GLY A 2 18.98 -5.77 10.56
C GLY A 2 17.91 -6.58 11.31
N TYR A 3 16.79 -5.97 11.71
CA TYR A 3 15.72 -6.68 12.44
C TYR A 3 14.72 -7.41 11.54
N LEU A 4 14.27 -6.77 10.44
CA LEU A 4 13.23 -7.31 9.57
C LEU A 4 13.75 -8.40 8.63
N ARG A 5 14.96 -8.23 8.10
CA ARG A 5 15.51 -9.13 7.08
C ARG A 5 15.64 -10.59 7.57
N PRO A 6 16.27 -10.89 8.73
CA PRO A 6 16.43 -12.28 9.16
C PRO A 6 15.09 -12.98 9.40
N ARG A 7 14.07 -12.24 9.88
CA ARG A 7 12.71 -12.76 10.12
C ARG A 7 11.99 -13.06 8.79
N PHE A 8 12.10 -12.14 7.84
CA PHE A 8 11.54 -12.34 6.51
C PHE A 8 12.17 -13.54 5.79
N GLU A 9 13.49 -13.66 5.81
CA GLU A 9 14.19 -14.80 5.20
C GLU A 9 13.83 -16.14 5.89
N ALA A 10 13.67 -16.13 7.22
CA ALA A 10 13.18 -17.30 7.94
C ALA A 10 11.76 -17.68 7.53
N PHE A 11 10.87 -16.68 7.36
CA PHE A 11 9.51 -16.90 6.89
C PHE A 11 9.48 -17.42 5.44
N GLN A 12 10.30 -16.86 4.54
CA GLN A 12 10.43 -17.34 3.16
C GLN A 12 10.88 -18.81 3.12
N ARG A 13 11.89 -19.19 3.92
CA ARG A 13 12.33 -20.60 4.02
C ARG A 13 11.22 -21.50 4.55
N LEU A 14 10.45 -21.04 5.53
CA LEU A 14 9.31 -21.80 6.06
C LEU A 14 8.26 -22.04 4.97
N VAL A 15 7.85 -21.00 4.24
CA VAL A 15 6.87 -21.11 3.15
C VAL A 15 7.37 -22.04 2.04
N ALA A 16 8.64 -21.92 1.64
CA ALA A 16 9.25 -22.81 0.66
C ALA A 16 9.28 -24.28 1.13
N SER A 17 9.61 -24.54 2.40
CA SER A 17 9.62 -25.90 2.97
C SER A 17 8.23 -26.55 3.05
N LYS A 18 7.16 -25.75 2.96
CA LYS A 18 5.78 -26.21 2.87
C LYS A 18 5.28 -26.37 1.43
N ALA A 19 6.14 -26.14 0.43
CA ALA A 19 5.80 -26.20 -0.99
C ALA A 19 4.58 -25.33 -1.37
N ILE A 20 4.43 -24.18 -0.71
CA ILE A 20 3.37 -23.21 -1.02
C ILE A 20 3.87 -22.35 -2.19
N ASP A 21 3.15 -22.40 -3.31
CA ASP A 21 3.45 -21.62 -4.51
C ASP A 21 3.05 -20.14 -4.34
N VAL A 22 3.88 -19.40 -3.61
CA VAL A 22 3.73 -17.96 -3.42
C VAL A 22 5.09 -17.29 -3.42
N LYS A 23 5.20 -16.21 -4.21
CA LYS A 23 6.39 -15.36 -4.20
C LYS A 23 6.23 -14.26 -3.15
N LEU A 24 7.23 -14.15 -2.27
CA LEU A 24 7.22 -13.19 -1.17
C LEU A 24 8.24 -12.08 -1.42
N TYR A 25 7.82 -10.85 -1.18
CA TYR A 25 8.67 -9.65 -1.25
C TYR A 25 8.63 -8.91 0.08
N LEU A 26 9.77 -8.35 0.49
CA LEU A 26 9.86 -7.55 1.71
C LEU A 26 9.44 -6.10 1.41
N GLY A 27 8.40 -5.65 2.10
CA GLY A 27 7.96 -4.26 2.17
C GLY A 27 7.61 -3.89 3.60
N SER A 28 7.28 -2.62 3.85
CA SER A 28 6.77 -2.14 5.14
C SER A 28 5.64 -1.15 4.94
N GLU A 29 4.65 -1.23 5.82
CA GLU A 29 3.74 -0.13 6.14
C GLU A 29 4.45 0.80 7.13
N VAL A 30 4.48 2.09 6.82
CA VAL A 30 5.27 3.09 7.55
C VAL A 30 4.34 4.16 8.09
N SER A 31 4.21 4.26 9.41
CA SER A 31 3.51 5.40 10.02
C SER A 31 4.34 6.67 9.85
N LEU A 32 3.67 7.78 9.50
CA LEU A 32 4.35 9.06 9.29
C LEU A 32 4.81 9.69 10.63
N GLN A 33 6.09 9.54 10.97
CA GLN A 33 6.69 10.01 12.21
C GLN A 33 8.13 10.48 11.97
N PRO A 34 8.70 11.37 12.81
CA PRO A 34 10.10 11.79 12.67
C PRO A 34 11.10 10.62 12.59
N GLU A 35 10.84 9.56 13.35
CA GLU A 35 11.65 8.34 13.39
C GLU A 35 11.66 7.61 12.05
N SER A 36 10.53 7.58 11.32
CA SER A 36 10.47 6.94 10.01
C SER A 36 11.24 7.72 8.94
N LEU A 37 11.33 9.05 9.05
CA LEU A 37 12.20 9.86 8.18
C LEU A 37 13.69 9.58 8.42
N LYS A 38 14.10 9.33 9.67
CA LYS A 38 15.47 8.90 9.97
C LYS A 38 15.76 7.51 9.40
N LEU A 39 14.84 6.55 9.57
CA LEU A 39 15.00 5.22 8.99
C LEU A 39 15.07 5.26 7.46
N LEU A 40 14.34 6.20 6.83
CA LEU A 40 14.40 6.41 5.39
C LEU A 40 15.78 6.87 4.94
N SER A 41 16.36 7.87 5.60
CA SER A 41 17.69 8.40 5.22
C SER A 41 18.81 7.39 5.45
N GLU A 42 18.65 6.49 6.42
CA GLU A 42 19.57 5.37 6.69
C GLU A 42 19.34 4.16 5.76
N GLY A 43 18.42 4.24 4.79
CA GLY A 43 18.12 3.15 3.88
C GLY A 43 17.52 1.92 4.56
N GLN A 44 16.86 2.10 5.71
CA GLN A 44 16.31 1.01 6.52
C GLN A 44 14.84 0.69 6.24
N ILE A 45 14.17 1.45 5.37
CA ILE A 45 12.78 1.25 5.00
C ILE A 45 12.67 0.33 3.76
N PRO A 46 12.06 -0.85 3.88
CA PRO A 46 11.70 -1.67 2.72
C PRO A 46 10.51 -1.06 1.97
N PHE A 47 10.74 -0.65 0.73
CA PHE A 47 9.69 -0.16 -0.16
C PHE A 47 8.78 -1.31 -0.64
N VAL A 48 7.53 -1.01 -0.99
CA VAL A 48 6.59 -2.02 -1.49
C VAL A 48 6.76 -2.27 -3.00
N GLY A 49 7.23 -1.28 -3.75
CA GLY A 49 7.43 -1.40 -5.19
C GLY A 49 8.05 -0.17 -5.83
N GLY A 50 7.90 -0.04 -7.15
CA GLY A 50 8.22 1.16 -7.91
C GLY A 50 7.02 1.68 -8.71
N TRP A 51 7.00 2.97 -9.02
CA TRP A 51 5.98 3.59 -9.86
C TRP A 51 6.52 4.85 -10.53
N ASP A 52 6.49 4.90 -11.85
CA ASP A 52 7.05 5.99 -12.67
C ASP A 52 8.52 6.31 -12.28
N GLY A 53 9.31 5.27 -12.01
CA GLY A 53 10.73 5.39 -11.63
C GLY A 53 10.97 5.83 -10.18
N MET A 54 9.92 6.04 -9.39
CA MET A 54 10.00 6.37 -7.96
C MET A 54 9.86 5.12 -7.09
N LYS A 55 10.45 5.15 -5.89
CA LYS A 55 10.30 4.07 -4.90
C LYS A 55 8.98 4.25 -4.16
N VAL A 56 8.13 3.23 -4.12
CA VAL A 56 6.81 3.34 -3.48
C VAL A 56 6.89 2.96 -2.00
N MET A 57 6.49 3.88 -1.14
CA MET A 57 6.36 3.67 0.31
C MET A 57 4.88 3.56 0.67
N LEU A 58 4.49 2.48 1.34
CA LEU A 58 3.14 2.36 1.91
C LEU A 58 3.09 3.21 3.20
N LEU A 59 2.39 4.33 3.13
CA LEU A 59 2.35 5.36 4.17
C LEU A 59 1.04 5.26 4.95
N ASP A 60 1.14 5.07 6.26
CA ASP A 60 0.00 4.96 7.16
C ASP A 60 -0.20 6.26 7.97
N PHE A 61 -1.47 6.63 8.14
CA PHE A 61 -1.90 7.77 8.95
C PHE A 61 -2.67 7.29 10.17
N PRO A 62 -2.58 7.99 11.31
CA PRO A 62 -3.40 7.67 12.48
C PRO A 62 -4.89 7.60 12.13
N ASP A 63 -5.57 6.53 12.54
CA ASP A 63 -6.99 6.27 12.22
C ASP A 63 -7.89 7.51 12.42
N ALA A 64 -7.70 8.25 13.51
CA ALA A 64 -8.55 9.39 13.88
C ALA A 64 -8.35 10.65 13.02
N ARG A 65 -7.19 10.82 12.36
CA ARG A 65 -6.85 12.06 11.66
C ARG A 65 -5.74 11.92 10.63
N ILE A 66 -5.80 12.75 9.60
CA ILE A 66 -4.63 13.09 8.79
C ILE A 66 -3.75 14.04 9.62
N PRO A 67 -2.44 13.77 9.79
CA PRO A 67 -1.54 14.68 10.51
C PRO A 67 -1.51 16.08 9.88
N PRO A 68 -1.47 17.17 10.67
CA PRO A 68 -1.52 18.54 10.12
C PRO A 68 -0.46 18.87 9.08
N ASN A 69 0.73 18.27 9.18
CA ASN A 69 1.83 18.46 8.22
C ASN A 69 2.04 17.25 7.28
N ALA A 70 1.01 16.41 7.09
CA ALA A 70 1.12 15.23 6.24
C ALA A 70 1.51 15.57 4.80
N ILE A 71 0.93 16.63 4.23
CA ILE A 71 1.25 17.07 2.87
C ILE A 71 2.70 17.58 2.74
N GLY A 72 3.22 18.27 3.77
CA GLY A 72 4.61 18.71 3.80
C GLY A 72 5.58 17.53 3.82
N ALA A 73 5.24 16.46 4.54
CA ALA A 73 6.01 15.23 4.54
C ALA A 73 5.93 14.48 3.20
N VAL A 74 4.75 14.40 2.57
CA VAL A 74 4.58 13.84 1.22
C VAL A 74 5.48 14.56 0.22
N ARG A 75 5.44 15.89 0.19
CA ARG A 75 6.32 16.71 -0.65
C ARG A 75 7.80 16.44 -0.40
N TYR A 76 8.19 16.24 0.86
CA TYR A 76 9.55 15.88 1.20
C TYR A 76 9.93 14.50 0.63
N LEU A 77 9.08 13.48 0.82
CA LEU A 77 9.30 12.13 0.28
C LEU A 77 9.44 12.15 -1.25
N VAL A 78 8.55 12.87 -1.93
CA VAL A 78 8.58 13.00 -3.40
C VAL A 78 9.91 13.60 -3.87
N ARG A 79 10.40 14.66 -3.21
CA ARG A 79 11.74 15.23 -3.49
C ARG A 79 12.90 14.26 -3.24
N GLN A 80 12.71 13.23 -2.42
CA GLN A 80 13.69 12.16 -2.19
C GLN A 80 13.54 10.98 -3.16
N GLY A 81 12.70 11.10 -4.20
CA GLY A 81 12.43 10.00 -5.14
C GLY A 81 11.56 8.89 -4.54
N VAL A 82 10.78 9.20 -3.50
CA VAL A 82 9.85 8.29 -2.84
C VAL A 82 8.42 8.72 -3.09
N LEU A 83 7.64 7.86 -3.72
CA LEU A 83 6.21 8.09 -3.97
C LEU A 83 5.38 7.47 -2.83
N PRO A 84 4.61 8.27 -2.08
CA PRO A 84 3.73 7.71 -1.06
C PRO A 84 2.52 7.01 -1.69
N MET A 85 2.22 5.81 -1.19
CA MET A 85 0.94 5.13 -1.35
C MET A 85 0.23 5.17 0.00
N VAL A 86 -0.84 5.95 0.13
CA VAL A 86 -1.57 6.05 1.41
C VAL A 86 -2.32 4.75 1.66
N ALA A 87 -2.00 4.11 2.80
CA ALA A 87 -2.62 2.86 3.23
C ALA A 87 -4.04 3.10 3.70
N HIS A 88 -4.95 2.21 3.26
CA HIS A 88 -6.35 2.10 3.69
C HIS A 88 -7.05 3.44 4.03
N PRO A 89 -6.99 4.47 3.16
CA PRO A 89 -7.50 5.80 3.47
C PRO A 89 -9.00 5.79 3.73
N GLU A 90 -9.73 4.79 3.22
CA GLU A 90 -11.15 4.59 3.51
C GLU A 90 -11.47 4.32 4.98
N ARG A 91 -10.45 3.93 5.77
CA ARG A 91 -10.56 3.67 7.21
C ARG A 91 -10.22 4.89 8.08
N ASN A 92 -9.65 5.95 7.50
CA ASN A 92 -9.31 7.16 8.25
C ASN A 92 -10.55 8.02 8.55
N GLU A 93 -10.76 8.41 9.81
CA GLU A 93 -11.95 9.16 10.23
C GLU A 93 -12.07 10.53 9.56
N ALA A 94 -10.95 11.20 9.26
CA ALA A 94 -10.99 12.48 8.56
C ALA A 94 -11.46 12.30 7.10
N VAL A 95 -10.98 11.26 6.43
CA VAL A 95 -11.40 10.90 5.07
C VAL A 95 -12.86 10.44 5.05
N MET A 96 -13.28 9.63 6.03
CA MET A 96 -14.68 9.22 6.19
C MET A 96 -15.64 10.40 6.42
N ARG A 97 -15.16 11.51 6.99
CA ARG A 97 -15.95 12.74 7.14
C ARG A 97 -16.01 13.51 5.81
N LYS A 98 -14.89 13.62 5.10
CA LYS A 98 -14.78 14.32 3.82
C LYS A 98 -13.70 13.69 2.95
N VAL A 99 -14.11 12.96 1.91
CA VAL A 99 -13.18 12.29 0.97
C VAL A 99 -12.25 13.28 0.28
N ASP A 100 -12.71 14.51 0.03
CA ASP A 100 -11.91 15.59 -0.58
C ASP A 100 -10.65 15.94 0.25
N ALA A 101 -10.57 15.50 1.51
CA ALA A 101 -9.33 15.61 2.29
C ALA A 101 -8.13 14.90 1.63
N LEU A 102 -8.37 14.02 0.66
CA LEU A 102 -7.34 13.36 -0.15
C LEU A 102 -6.90 14.15 -1.38
N GLU A 103 -7.63 15.19 -1.80
CA GLU A 103 -7.31 15.97 -3.02
C GLU A 103 -5.86 16.51 -3.02
N PRO A 104 -5.34 17.10 -1.92
CA PRO A 104 -3.95 17.55 -1.91
C PRO A 104 -2.94 16.41 -2.14
N PHE A 105 -3.27 15.18 -1.72
CA PHE A 105 -2.40 14.04 -1.93
C PHE A 105 -2.43 13.57 -3.39
N VAL A 106 -3.60 13.62 -4.02
CA VAL A 106 -3.76 13.36 -5.46
C VAL A 106 -2.95 14.36 -6.28
N GLU A 107 -2.98 15.64 -5.91
CA GLU A 107 -2.22 16.72 -6.58
C GLU A 107 -0.69 16.50 -6.50
N GLU A 108 -0.21 15.86 -5.43
CA GLU A 108 1.21 15.48 -5.28
C GLU A 108 1.54 14.11 -5.91
N GLY A 109 0.58 13.48 -6.59
CA GLY A 109 0.73 12.21 -7.29
C GLY A 109 0.69 10.98 -6.39
N CYS A 110 0.23 11.10 -5.13
CA CYS A 110 0.12 9.95 -4.24
C CYS A 110 -0.79 8.87 -4.82
N LEU A 111 -0.40 7.62 -4.56
CA LEU A 111 -1.23 6.45 -4.81
C LEU A 111 -2.09 6.15 -3.57
N PHE A 112 -3.12 5.33 -3.72
CA PHE A 112 -3.94 4.86 -2.61
C PHE A 112 -4.01 3.33 -2.58
N GLN A 113 -4.04 2.72 -1.41
CA GLN A 113 -4.31 1.30 -1.25
C GLN A 113 -5.62 1.11 -0.50
N LEU A 114 -6.67 0.65 -1.19
CA LEU A 114 -7.96 0.32 -0.58
C LEU A 114 -7.95 -1.11 -0.04
N THR A 115 -8.62 -1.33 1.09
CA THR A 115 -8.73 -2.67 1.69
C THR A 115 -9.83 -3.49 1.01
N ALA A 116 -9.53 -4.73 0.62
CA ALA A 116 -10.47 -5.63 -0.03
C ALA A 116 -11.78 -5.81 0.76
N ALA A 117 -11.67 -6.00 2.08
CA ALA A 117 -12.83 -6.10 2.96
C ALA A 117 -13.64 -4.78 3.04
N ALA A 118 -13.01 -3.62 2.92
CA ALA A 118 -13.71 -2.34 2.92
C ALA A 118 -14.46 -2.10 1.60
N VAL A 119 -13.86 -2.52 0.48
CA VAL A 119 -14.48 -2.49 -0.85
C VAL A 119 -15.78 -3.30 -0.90
N ILE A 120 -15.87 -4.43 -0.19
CA ILE A 120 -17.08 -5.27 -0.13
C ILE A 120 -17.98 -4.99 1.09
N GLY A 121 -17.62 -3.99 1.90
CA GLY A 121 -18.43 -3.52 3.02
C GLY A 121 -18.29 -4.26 4.35
N GLU A 122 -17.31 -5.16 4.48
CA GLU A 122 -17.02 -5.91 5.72
C GLU A 122 -16.31 -5.07 6.80
N PHE A 123 -15.73 -3.91 6.45
CA PHE A 123 -15.20 -2.93 7.42
C PHE A 123 -16.23 -1.88 7.87
N GLY A 124 -17.52 -2.15 7.65
CA GLY A 124 -18.62 -1.29 8.09
C GLY A 124 -18.99 -0.19 7.11
N ARG A 125 -20.17 0.40 7.33
CA ARG A 125 -20.85 1.26 6.35
C ARG A 125 -20.08 2.54 6.00
N ARG A 126 -19.34 3.12 6.96
CA ARG A 126 -18.57 4.34 6.70
C ARG A 126 -17.34 4.05 5.82
N ALA A 127 -16.59 3.00 6.13
CA ALA A 127 -15.45 2.57 5.31
C ALA A 127 -15.91 2.18 3.91
N PHE A 128 -17.00 1.42 3.80
CA PHE A 128 -17.60 1.05 2.51
C PHE A 128 -17.88 2.28 1.63
N ARG A 129 -18.66 3.25 2.14
CA ARG A 129 -18.99 4.47 1.39
C ARG A 129 -17.76 5.27 0.99
N THR A 130 -16.77 5.32 1.87
CA THR A 130 -15.51 6.05 1.61
C THR A 130 -14.71 5.35 0.50
N ALA A 131 -14.62 4.02 0.52
CA ALA A 131 -14.01 3.24 -0.54
C ALA A 131 -14.73 3.44 -1.89
N GLN A 132 -16.07 3.39 -1.92
CA GLN A 132 -16.82 3.64 -3.15
C GLN A 132 -16.57 5.05 -3.69
N ALA A 133 -16.56 6.06 -2.83
CA ALA A 133 -16.31 7.45 -3.20
C ALA A 133 -14.89 7.70 -3.74
N ILE A 134 -13.89 6.94 -3.28
CA ILE A 134 -12.53 6.94 -3.84
C ILE A 134 -12.53 6.28 -5.23
N LEU A 135 -13.19 5.12 -5.37
CA LEU A 135 -13.30 4.40 -6.64
C LEU A 135 -14.01 5.24 -7.71
N GLU A 136 -15.10 5.93 -7.36
CA GLU A 136 -15.89 6.79 -8.25
C GLU A 136 -15.11 8.00 -8.76
N ARG A 137 -14.18 8.53 -7.96
CA ARG A 137 -13.29 9.63 -8.37
C ARG A 137 -12.19 9.18 -9.33
N GLY A 138 -11.97 7.87 -9.46
CA GLY A 138 -10.98 7.31 -10.39
C GLY A 138 -9.53 7.56 -9.98
N TRP A 139 -9.26 7.94 -8.73
CA TRP A 139 -7.90 8.18 -8.23
C TRP A 139 -7.02 6.92 -8.33
N ASP A 140 -5.72 7.12 -8.54
CA ASP A 140 -4.78 6.03 -8.71
C ASP A 140 -4.70 5.18 -7.44
N SER A 141 -5.22 3.96 -7.57
CA SER A 141 -5.43 3.07 -6.44
C SER A 141 -5.02 1.65 -6.76
N VAL A 142 -4.67 0.90 -5.72
CA VAL A 142 -4.62 -0.57 -5.72
C VAL A 142 -5.56 -1.10 -4.66
N VAL A 143 -5.98 -2.36 -4.79
CA VAL A 143 -6.74 -3.06 -3.75
C VAL A 143 -5.89 -4.19 -3.20
N ALA A 144 -5.71 -4.21 -1.89
CA ALA A 144 -4.95 -5.23 -1.16
C ALA A 144 -5.75 -5.76 0.02
N SER A 145 -5.34 -6.91 0.56
CA SER A 145 -6.11 -7.60 1.59
C SER A 145 -6.08 -6.92 2.95
N ASP A 146 -4.94 -6.34 3.33
CA ASP A 146 -4.63 -5.94 4.71
C ASP A 146 -4.96 -7.07 5.73
N ALA A 147 -4.63 -8.31 5.34
CA ALA A 147 -4.94 -9.51 6.10
C ALA A 147 -3.97 -9.70 7.27
N HIS A 148 -4.51 -10.05 8.43
CA HIS A 148 -3.73 -10.32 9.65
C HIS A 148 -3.88 -11.76 10.14
N ASP A 149 -4.97 -12.44 9.76
CA ASP A 149 -5.27 -13.81 10.16
C ASP A 149 -6.32 -14.44 9.21
N THR A 150 -6.74 -15.68 9.47
CA THR A 150 -7.71 -16.43 8.64
C THR A 150 -9.17 -16.30 9.10
N HIS A 151 -9.45 -15.57 10.17
CA HIS A 151 -10.75 -15.55 10.86
C HIS A 151 -11.33 -14.14 11.01
N LEU A 152 -10.67 -13.26 11.75
CA LEU A 152 -11.07 -11.89 12.03
C LEU A 152 -10.73 -10.95 10.87
N ARG A 153 -9.55 -11.12 10.26
CA ARG A 153 -9.07 -10.26 9.15
C ARG A 153 -8.54 -11.10 7.96
N PRO A 154 -9.42 -11.86 7.28
CA PRO A 154 -9.05 -12.70 6.13
C PRO A 154 -8.78 -11.87 4.87
N SER A 155 -8.22 -12.52 3.85
CA SER A 155 -7.78 -11.89 2.60
C SER A 155 -8.85 -11.12 1.81
N ARG A 156 -10.04 -11.72 1.62
CA ARG A 156 -11.16 -11.18 0.84
C ARG A 156 -10.87 -10.75 -0.61
N MET A 157 -9.70 -11.09 -1.15
CA MET A 157 -9.28 -10.65 -2.49
C MET A 157 -10.19 -11.19 -3.61
N ARG A 158 -10.66 -12.44 -3.49
CA ARG A 158 -11.54 -13.04 -4.50
C ARG A 158 -12.90 -12.36 -4.54
N GLU A 159 -13.45 -12.08 -3.37
CA GLU A 159 -14.73 -11.41 -3.17
C GLU A 159 -14.66 -9.98 -3.67
N ALA A 160 -13.59 -9.24 -3.32
CA ALA A 160 -13.36 -7.89 -3.81
C ALA A 160 -13.22 -7.83 -5.34
N PHE A 161 -12.52 -8.78 -5.97
CA PHE A 161 -12.41 -8.83 -7.43
C PHE A 161 -13.77 -9.04 -8.10
N LYS A 162 -14.59 -9.97 -7.57
CA LYS A 162 -15.95 -10.21 -8.07
C LYS A 162 -16.83 -8.98 -7.92
N PHE A 163 -16.75 -8.31 -6.77
CA PHE A 163 -17.50 -7.08 -6.49
C PHE A 163 -17.11 -5.98 -7.47
N LEU A 164 -15.81 -5.66 -7.59
CA LEU A 164 -15.33 -4.61 -8.50
C LEU A 164 -15.71 -4.91 -9.96
N LYS A 165 -15.60 -6.17 -10.39
CA LYS A 165 -16.00 -6.58 -11.74
C LYS A 165 -17.49 -6.34 -11.99
N ALA A 166 -18.34 -6.63 -11.01
CA ALA A 166 -19.79 -6.47 -11.13
C ALA A 166 -20.24 -5.01 -11.08
N HIS A 167 -19.60 -4.18 -10.26
CA HIS A 167 -20.04 -2.80 -9.99
C HIS A 167 -19.30 -1.72 -10.79
N TYR A 168 -18.03 -1.96 -11.14
CA TYR A 168 -17.15 -1.00 -11.83
C TYR A 168 -16.58 -1.54 -13.15
N GLY A 169 -16.98 -2.74 -13.55
CA GLY A 169 -16.54 -3.41 -14.77
C GLY A 169 -15.20 -4.16 -14.62
N ARG A 170 -14.97 -5.10 -15.55
CA ARG A 170 -13.79 -5.97 -15.55
C ARG A 170 -12.47 -5.19 -15.62
N GLN A 171 -12.41 -4.17 -16.48
CA GLN A 171 -11.19 -3.38 -16.68
C GLN A 171 -10.75 -2.69 -15.38
N THR A 172 -11.69 -2.12 -14.62
CA THR A 172 -11.40 -1.51 -13.32
C THR A 172 -10.89 -2.54 -12.31
N ALA A 173 -11.54 -3.71 -12.23
CA ALA A 173 -11.10 -4.77 -11.34
C ALA A 173 -9.67 -5.25 -11.65
N GLU A 174 -9.35 -5.46 -12.92
CA GLU A 174 -8.00 -5.86 -13.36
C GLU A 174 -6.97 -4.76 -13.12
N ARG A 175 -7.29 -3.49 -13.40
CA ARG A 175 -6.41 -2.36 -13.13
C ARG A 175 -6.01 -2.28 -11.67
N LEU A 176 -6.99 -2.37 -10.76
CA LEU A 176 -6.78 -2.16 -9.32
C LEU A 176 -6.15 -3.37 -8.61
N MET A 177 -6.41 -4.60 -9.08
CA MET A 177 -6.04 -5.83 -8.35
C MET A 177 -4.96 -6.68 -9.04
N VAL A 178 -4.66 -6.40 -10.31
CA VAL A 178 -3.69 -7.17 -11.09
C VAL A 178 -2.62 -6.24 -11.66
N GLN A 179 -3.01 -5.30 -12.54
CA GLN A 179 -2.06 -4.49 -13.30
C GLN A 179 -1.30 -3.49 -12.40
N GLY A 180 -1.99 -2.83 -11.46
CA GLY A 180 -1.35 -1.95 -10.48
C GLY A 180 -0.30 -2.68 -9.63
N PRO A 181 -0.66 -3.78 -8.94
CA PRO A 181 0.30 -4.62 -8.23
C PRO A 181 1.44 -5.19 -9.12
N GLU A 182 1.15 -5.63 -10.34
CA GLU A 182 2.18 -6.09 -11.28
C GLU A 182 3.17 -4.98 -11.64
N ARG A 183 2.67 -3.77 -11.89
CA ARG A 183 3.49 -2.58 -12.14
C ARG A 183 4.41 -2.30 -10.95
N LEU A 184 3.87 -2.30 -9.73
CA LEU A 184 4.65 -2.10 -8.50
C LEU A 184 5.84 -3.07 -8.43
N LEU A 185 5.60 -4.34 -8.75
CA LEU A 185 6.63 -5.39 -8.72
C LEU A 185 7.60 -5.33 -9.90
N ALA A 186 7.14 -4.97 -11.09
CA ALA A 186 7.99 -4.83 -12.27
C ALA A 186 9.00 -3.69 -12.07
N GLU A 187 8.52 -2.52 -11.63
CA GLU A 187 9.38 -1.38 -11.36
C GLU A 187 10.27 -1.59 -10.11
N ARG A 188 9.82 -2.39 -9.13
CA ARG A 188 10.68 -2.85 -8.02
C ARG A 188 11.96 -3.52 -8.52
N ALA A 189 11.83 -4.39 -9.52
CA ALA A 189 12.96 -5.10 -10.11
C ALA A 189 13.88 -4.13 -10.88
N MET A 190 13.30 -3.19 -11.65
CA MET A 190 14.05 -2.17 -12.38
C MET A 190 14.87 -1.27 -11.45
N LEU A 191 14.28 -0.85 -10.33
CA LEU A 191 14.92 -0.04 -9.31
C LEU A 191 15.88 -0.83 -8.40
N ARG A 192 16.04 -2.15 -8.64
CA ARG A 192 16.92 -3.05 -7.88
C ARG A 192 16.69 -3.00 -6.37
N LEU A 193 15.43 -2.86 -5.95
CA LEU A 193 15.08 -2.72 -4.53
C LEU A 193 15.40 -3.99 -3.72
N ASP A 194 15.48 -5.14 -4.40
CA ASP A 194 15.90 -6.42 -3.82
C ASP A 194 17.42 -6.67 -3.92
N GLY A 195 18.15 -5.91 -4.74
CA GLY A 195 19.49 -6.26 -5.24
C GLY A 195 20.66 -5.35 -4.83
N GLY A 196 20.42 -4.24 -4.13
CA GLY A 196 21.47 -3.30 -3.74
C GLY A 196 22.44 -3.79 -2.65
N TRP A 197 22.30 -5.02 -2.15
CA TRP A 197 22.94 -5.47 -0.90
C TRP A 197 24.02 -6.54 -1.08
N LEU A 198 24.29 -6.96 -2.32
CA LEU A 198 25.26 -8.01 -2.68
C LEU A 198 26.70 -7.52 -2.88
N LEU A 199 26.99 -6.24 -2.64
CA LEU A 199 28.33 -5.64 -2.88
C LEU A 199 28.98 -5.00 -1.64
N ALA A 200 28.62 -5.45 -0.43
CA ALA A 200 29.38 -5.13 0.78
C ALA A 200 30.06 -6.40 1.31
N HIS A 201 31.13 -6.79 0.63
CA HIS A 201 32.20 -7.65 1.17
C HIS A 201 33.50 -6.87 1.06
#